data_AF-A0A830GIW5-F1
#
_entry.id   AF-A0A830GIW5-F1
#
_cell.length_a   1.000
_cell.length_b   1.000
_cell.length_c   1.000
_cell.angle_alpha   90.00
_cell.angle_beta   90.00
_cell.angle_gamma   90.00
#
_symmetry.space_group_name_H-M   'P 1'
#
loop_
_entity.id
_entity.type
_entity.pdbx_description
1 polymer ?
#
loop_
_entity_poly.entity_id
_entity_poly.type
_entity_poly.pdbx_seq_one_letter_code
_entity_poly.pdbx_strand_id
1 'polypeptide(L)'
;MVTNRDVAPDDAWVRAENATLGACLDAGLDVELALDLALLRVHAPAVADALGGLASVDEPVFQTGCPVVRATPDDRTRMLNALGIGRGERPSLWRVRGIDRIAAVDGDAWRYYSVPNKEAVRVLDDPSPDLKAAIRSTIADVPCTGLFPYGTLATWTVADIRVELTAEELWLVRADGETQWYPHDTLQGVVVDPAACELVLTWPRRRDGASSSLGRVVGRLLDRRKESPPRFLHPPDDAVLEAAATAYELVADRLCQDFEVRRQAGVAARVRG
;
A
#
# COMPACT_ATOMS: atom_id res chain seq x y z
N MET A 1 -18.42 -15.56 -3.74
CA MET A 1 -19.09 -16.86 -3.58
C MET A 1 -17.99 -17.91 -3.55
N VAL A 2 -17.79 -18.52 -2.37
CA VAL A 2 -16.58 -19.24 -1.90
C VAL A 2 -15.30 -18.46 -2.23
N THR A 3 -14.83 -17.73 -1.21
CA THR A 3 -14.07 -16.47 -1.30
C THR A 3 -12.84 -16.50 -0.40
N ASN A 4 -11.76 -15.87 -0.88
CA ASN A 4 -10.55 -15.35 -0.23
C ASN A 4 -9.75 -16.34 0.65
N ARG A 5 -8.51 -16.61 0.23
CA ARG A 5 -7.42 -17.09 1.08
C ARG A 5 -6.37 -15.97 1.14
N ASP A 6 -6.47 -14.88 1.88
CA ASP A 6 -7.13 -14.54 3.12
C ASP A 6 -7.31 -13.00 3.07
N VAL A 7 -8.39 -12.44 3.62
CA VAL A 7 -8.41 -10.99 3.88
C VAL A 7 -7.36 -10.72 4.96
N ALA A 8 -6.49 -9.73 4.73
CA ALA A 8 -5.50 -9.33 5.73
C ALA A 8 -6.19 -9.15 7.10
N PRO A 9 -5.65 -9.73 8.19
CA PRO A 9 -6.21 -9.52 9.52
C PRO A 9 -6.35 -8.02 9.83
N ASP A 10 -7.41 -7.61 10.51
CA ASP A 10 -7.67 -6.18 10.80
C ASP A 10 -6.51 -5.49 11.55
N ASP A 11 -5.70 -6.26 12.29
CA ASP A 11 -4.52 -5.80 13.03
C ASP A 11 -3.20 -5.83 12.22
N ALA A 12 -3.20 -6.39 11.01
CA ALA A 12 -1.98 -6.63 10.24
C ALA A 12 -1.20 -5.34 9.98
N TRP A 13 -1.89 -4.26 9.61
CA TRP A 13 -1.22 -2.97 9.39
C TRP A 13 -0.62 -2.39 10.67
N VAL A 14 -1.29 -2.53 11.83
CA VAL A 14 -0.77 -2.04 13.12
C VAL A 14 0.49 -2.84 13.49
N ARG A 15 0.47 -4.15 13.27
CA ARG A 15 1.62 -5.02 13.51
C ARG A 15 2.80 -4.67 12.62
N ALA A 16 2.58 -4.43 11.33
CA ALA A 16 3.64 -4.02 10.42
C ALA A 16 4.18 -2.62 10.74
N GLU A 17 3.31 -1.66 11.10
CA GLU A 17 3.70 -0.32 11.55
C GLU A 17 4.56 -0.41 12.82
N ASN A 18 4.12 -1.14 13.85
CA ASN A 18 4.90 -1.34 15.08
C ASN A 18 6.22 -2.08 14.83
N ALA A 19 6.24 -3.10 13.96
CA ALA A 19 7.46 -3.82 13.60
C ALA A 19 8.46 -2.94 12.83
N THR A 20 7.95 -2.05 11.98
CA THR A 20 8.76 -1.05 11.25
C THR A 20 9.34 -0.02 12.22
N LEU A 21 8.52 0.53 13.11
CA LEU A 21 8.97 1.48 14.15
C LEU A 21 10.01 0.85 15.09
N GLY A 22 9.83 -0.43 15.45
CA GLY A 22 10.82 -1.18 16.20
C GLY A 22 12.16 -1.27 15.48
N ALA A 23 12.16 -1.61 14.18
CA ALA A 23 13.37 -1.64 13.36
C ALA A 23 14.04 -0.26 13.24
N CYS A 24 13.26 0.82 13.15
CA CYS A 24 13.77 2.19 13.15
C CYS A 24 14.49 2.54 14.47
N LEU A 25 13.86 2.24 15.61
CA LEU A 25 14.46 2.47 16.94
C LEU A 25 15.72 1.60 17.15
N ASP A 26 15.69 0.35 16.69
CA ASP A 26 16.84 -0.56 16.75
C ASP A 26 18.01 -0.06 15.89
N ALA A 27 17.73 0.74 14.84
CA ALA A 27 18.71 1.44 14.02
C ALA A 27 19.16 2.79 14.60
N GLY A 28 18.67 3.17 15.78
CA GLY A 28 19.04 4.42 16.48
C GLY A 28 18.25 5.65 16.04
N LEU A 29 17.16 5.49 15.29
CA LEU A 29 16.27 6.60 14.92
C LEU A 29 15.35 6.96 16.09
N ASP A 30 15.02 8.24 16.20
CA ASP A 30 13.95 8.70 17.09
C ASP A 30 12.59 8.55 16.40
N VAL A 31 11.50 8.51 17.17
CA VAL A 31 10.14 8.46 16.62
C VAL A 31 9.33 9.64 17.16
N GLU A 32 8.85 10.49 16.25
CA GLU A 32 7.93 11.58 16.55
C GLU A 32 6.48 11.15 16.34
N LEU A 33 5.61 11.47 17.31
CA LEU A 33 4.18 11.15 17.26
C LEU A 33 3.36 12.42 17.48
N ALA A 34 2.49 12.74 16.52
CA ALA A 34 1.45 13.75 16.67
C ALA A 34 0.23 13.13 17.34
N LEU A 35 -0.21 13.68 18.47
CA LEU A 35 -1.23 13.06 19.32
C LEU A 35 -2.45 13.96 19.53
N ASP A 36 -3.64 13.42 19.28
CA ASP A 36 -4.87 14.00 19.82
C ASP A 36 -5.02 13.51 21.27
N LEU A 37 -4.36 14.20 22.20
CA LEU A 37 -4.38 13.86 23.62
C LEU A 37 -5.79 13.90 24.22
N ALA A 38 -6.72 14.71 23.68
CA ALA A 38 -8.07 14.75 24.17
C ALA A 38 -8.81 13.45 23.83
N LEU A 39 -8.71 13.01 22.57
CA LEU A 39 -9.29 11.74 22.12
C LEU A 39 -8.64 10.55 22.84
N LEU A 40 -7.30 10.55 22.96
CA LEU A 40 -6.58 9.49 23.67
C LEU A 40 -7.02 9.40 25.14
N ARG A 41 -7.15 10.51 25.86
CA ARG A 41 -7.59 10.48 27.28
C ARG A 41 -8.98 9.89 27.46
N VAL A 42 -9.89 10.11 26.50
CA VAL A 42 -11.26 9.60 26.56
C VAL A 42 -11.33 8.12 26.19
N HIS A 43 -10.59 7.69 25.17
CA HIS A 43 -10.76 6.36 24.57
C HIS A 43 -9.64 5.35 24.91
N ALA A 44 -8.49 5.83 25.37
CA ALA A 44 -7.33 5.02 25.74
C ALA A 44 -6.42 5.78 26.75
N PRO A 45 -6.90 6.03 28.00
CA PRO A 45 -6.18 6.85 28.97
C PRO A 45 -4.78 6.31 29.28
N ALA A 46 -4.60 4.99 29.36
CA ALA A 46 -3.29 4.37 29.54
C ALA A 46 -2.30 4.69 28.39
N VAL A 47 -2.81 4.78 27.15
CA VAL A 47 -2.00 5.19 25.98
C VAL A 47 -1.67 6.67 26.06
N ALA A 48 -2.63 7.50 26.48
CA ALA A 48 -2.40 8.94 26.68
C ALA A 48 -1.32 9.20 27.73
N ASP A 49 -1.33 8.48 28.85
CA ASP A 49 -0.31 8.60 29.90
C ASP A 49 1.05 8.05 29.44
N ALA A 50 1.04 6.91 28.76
CA ALA A 50 2.25 6.31 28.22
C ALA A 50 2.92 7.22 27.18
N LEU A 51 2.20 7.75 26.20
CA LEU A 51 2.81 8.60 25.17
C LEU A 51 2.99 10.06 25.64
N GLY A 52 2.10 10.57 26.50
CA GLY A 52 2.15 11.95 26.98
C GLY A 52 3.30 12.25 27.95
N GLY A 53 3.94 11.23 28.52
CA GLY A 53 5.18 11.40 29.31
C GLY A 53 6.46 11.18 28.51
N LEU A 54 6.40 11.19 27.18
CA LEU A 54 7.56 11.31 26.30
C LEU A 54 7.96 12.80 26.16
N ALA A 55 9.15 13.07 25.63
CA ALA A 55 9.63 14.44 25.47
C ALA A 55 8.79 15.19 24.42
N SER A 56 8.39 16.43 24.71
CA SER A 56 7.72 17.29 23.72
C SER A 56 8.71 17.74 22.63
N VAL A 57 8.19 17.96 21.41
CA VAL A 57 8.94 18.48 20.27
C VAL A 57 8.38 19.84 19.87
N ASP A 58 9.24 20.86 19.88
CA ASP A 58 8.84 22.23 19.49
C ASP A 58 8.88 22.42 17.96
N GLU A 59 9.83 21.76 17.29
CA GLU A 59 10.04 21.84 15.83
C GLU A 59 9.95 20.43 15.20
N PRO A 60 8.73 19.91 14.98
CA PRO A 60 8.55 18.57 14.43
C PRO A 60 8.83 18.53 12.92
N VAL A 61 9.22 17.35 12.42
CA VAL A 61 9.54 17.15 10.99
C VAL A 61 8.30 17.24 10.07
N PHE A 62 7.10 17.20 10.64
CA PHE A 62 5.84 17.33 9.92
C PHE A 62 4.97 18.44 10.52
N GLN A 63 4.21 19.12 9.66
CA GLN A 63 3.24 20.12 10.11
C GLN A 63 1.95 19.45 10.60
N THR A 64 1.56 19.75 11.83
CA THR A 64 0.31 19.29 12.45
C THR A 64 -0.23 20.34 13.42
N GLY A 65 -1.54 20.28 13.69
CA GLY A 65 -2.17 21.07 14.75
C GLY A 65 -2.17 20.37 16.11
N CYS A 66 -1.61 19.16 16.19
CA CYS A 66 -1.55 18.37 17.41
C CYS A 66 -0.20 18.56 18.13
N PRO A 67 -0.16 18.43 19.47
CA PRO A 67 1.10 18.27 20.19
C PRO A 67 1.92 17.10 19.65
N VAL A 68 3.22 17.29 19.53
CA VAL A 68 4.17 16.27 19.08
C VAL A 68 5.06 15.85 20.23
N VAL A 69 5.23 14.54 20.38
CA VAL A 69 6.15 13.94 21.35
C VAL A 69 7.18 13.07 20.64
N ARG A 70 8.34 12.85 21.28
CA ARG A 70 9.44 12.06 20.75
C ARG A 70 9.79 10.90 21.66
N ALA A 71 9.83 9.70 21.08
CA ALA A 71 10.39 8.50 21.67
C ALA A 71 11.80 8.27 21.13
N THR A 72 12.75 8.06 22.04
CA THR A 72 14.12 7.65 21.71
C THR A 72 14.23 6.11 21.71
N PRO A 73 15.36 5.51 21.27
CA PRO A 73 15.58 4.07 21.42
C PRO A 73 15.34 3.52 22.84
N ASP A 74 15.58 4.32 23.88
CA ASP A 74 15.34 3.94 25.29
C ASP A 74 13.83 3.81 25.61
N ASP A 75 12.98 4.53 24.88
CA ASP A 75 11.52 4.51 25.03
C ASP A 75 10.84 3.35 24.27
N ARG A 76 11.60 2.54 23.54
CA ARG A 76 11.10 1.51 22.61
C ARG A 76 9.98 0.65 23.20
N THR A 77 10.21 0.05 24.35
CA THR A 77 9.24 -0.85 24.99
C THR A 77 7.97 -0.11 25.36
N ARG A 78 8.10 1.10 25.92
CA ARG A 78 6.98 1.95 26.32
C ARG A 78 6.14 2.35 25.12
N MET A 79 6.77 2.85 24.07
CA MET A 79 6.08 3.32 22.85
C MET A 79 5.41 2.16 22.11
N LEU A 80 6.13 1.08 21.81
CA LEU A 80 5.58 -0.04 21.03
C LEU A 80 4.42 -0.74 21.76
N ASN A 81 4.48 -0.86 23.09
CA ASN A 81 3.38 -1.38 23.87
C ASN A 81 2.15 -0.45 23.84
N ALA A 82 2.36 0.87 23.90
CA ALA A 82 1.27 1.85 23.84
C ALA A 82 0.60 1.90 22.46
N LEU A 83 1.34 1.65 21.38
CA LEU A 83 0.82 1.64 20.01
C LEU A 83 0.21 0.29 19.59
N GLY A 84 0.51 -0.78 20.34
CA GLY A 84 0.05 -2.13 20.05
C GLY A 84 -1.45 -2.32 20.28
N ILE A 85 -2.01 -3.29 19.57
CA ILE A 85 -3.37 -3.81 19.79
C ILE A 85 -3.32 -5.34 19.87
N GLY A 86 -4.39 -5.97 20.37
CA GLY A 86 -4.47 -7.42 20.43
C GLY A 86 -4.46 -8.08 19.05
N ARG A 87 -3.97 -9.32 18.99
CA ARG A 87 -3.89 -10.07 17.73
C ARG A 87 -5.29 -10.36 17.20
N GLY A 88 -5.53 -10.03 15.94
CA GLY A 88 -6.84 -10.15 15.29
C GLY A 88 -7.87 -9.11 15.76
N GLU A 89 -7.49 -8.15 16.60
CA GLU A 89 -8.40 -7.08 16.99
C GLU A 89 -8.52 -6.02 15.91
N ARG A 90 -9.73 -5.50 15.73
CA ARG A 90 -9.94 -4.33 14.89
C ARG A 90 -9.43 -3.08 15.60
N PRO A 91 -8.56 -2.27 14.97
CA PRO A 91 -8.09 -1.02 15.55
C PRO A 91 -9.27 -0.11 15.90
N SER A 92 -9.35 0.30 17.16
CA SER A 92 -10.42 1.18 17.62
C SER A 92 -10.14 2.64 17.26
N LEU A 93 -11.10 3.53 17.53
CA LEU A 93 -11.05 4.94 17.17
C LEU A 93 -9.75 5.64 17.63
N TRP A 94 -9.24 5.31 18.82
CA TRP A 94 -8.02 5.93 19.34
C TRP A 94 -6.79 5.61 18.50
N ARG A 95 -6.69 4.39 17.96
CA ARG A 95 -5.51 3.97 17.19
C ARG A 95 -5.48 4.62 15.81
N VAL A 96 -6.66 4.85 15.25
CA VAL A 96 -6.87 5.40 13.91
C VAL A 96 -6.88 6.93 13.92
N ARG A 97 -7.42 7.57 14.97
CA ARG A 97 -7.58 9.04 15.03
C ARG A 97 -6.93 9.73 16.22
N GLY A 98 -6.62 9.00 17.29
CA GLY A 98 -5.90 9.55 18.45
C GLY A 98 -4.40 9.75 18.19
N ILE A 99 -3.87 9.07 17.18
CA ILE A 99 -2.52 9.28 16.65
C ILE A 99 -2.70 9.86 15.25
N ASP A 100 -2.36 11.13 15.09
CA ASP A 100 -2.53 11.86 13.82
C ASP A 100 -1.45 11.44 12.82
N ARG A 101 -0.18 11.45 13.25
CA ARG A 101 1.00 11.17 12.43
C ARG A 101 2.09 10.51 13.24
N ILE A 102 2.89 9.70 12.56
CA ILE A 102 4.08 9.07 13.10
C ILE A 102 5.21 9.27 12.10
N ALA A 103 6.40 9.67 12.56
CA ALA A 103 7.61 9.63 11.76
C ALA A 103 8.77 9.03 12.54
N ALA A 104 9.57 8.16 11.90
CA ALA A 104 10.90 7.85 12.40
C ALA A 104 11.89 8.85 11.78
N VAL A 105 12.71 9.49 12.60
CA VAL A 105 13.51 10.66 12.23
C VAL A 105 15.01 10.42 12.42
N ASP A 106 15.78 10.98 11.52
CA ASP A 106 17.24 11.00 11.44
C ASP A 106 17.66 12.47 11.36
N GLY A 107 17.88 13.10 12.53
CA GLY A 107 17.98 14.55 12.63
C GLY A 107 16.68 15.24 12.19
N ASP A 108 16.77 16.14 11.21
CA ASP A 108 15.64 16.92 10.70
C ASP A 108 14.89 16.23 9.54
N ALA A 109 15.32 15.04 9.14
CA ALA A 109 14.72 14.26 8.06
C ALA A 109 13.95 13.06 8.60
N TRP A 110 12.81 12.73 7.99
CA TRP A 110 12.11 11.48 8.30
C TRP A 110 12.58 10.37 7.36
N ARG A 111 12.66 9.13 7.88
CA ARG A 111 12.99 7.91 7.11
C ARG A 111 11.81 6.98 6.95
N TYR A 112 10.88 7.06 7.90
CA TYR A 112 9.58 6.40 7.83
C TYR A 112 8.50 7.41 8.20
N TYR A 113 7.37 7.39 7.50
CA TYR A 113 6.24 8.27 7.76
C TYR A 113 4.92 7.50 7.64
N SER A 114 4.04 7.70 8.61
CA SER A 114 2.71 7.10 8.62
C SER A 114 1.62 8.05 9.07
N VAL A 115 0.44 7.91 8.46
CA VAL A 115 -0.82 8.49 8.93
C VAL A 115 -1.78 7.33 9.24
N PRO A 116 -2.02 6.98 10.52
CA PRO A 116 -2.76 5.77 10.88
C PRO A 116 -4.14 5.62 10.22
N ASN A 117 -4.87 6.72 10.01
CA ASN A 117 -6.18 6.72 9.32
C ASN A 117 -6.12 6.69 7.78
N LYS A 118 -4.93 6.67 7.18
CA LYS A 118 -4.75 6.57 5.72
C LYS A 118 -3.88 5.37 5.40
N GLU A 119 -4.52 4.30 4.95
CA GLU A 119 -3.85 3.04 4.62
C GLU A 119 -2.66 3.22 3.66
N ALA A 120 -2.86 4.04 2.61
CA ALA A 120 -1.87 4.37 1.60
C ALA A 120 -0.70 5.25 2.07
N VAL A 121 -0.73 5.75 3.32
CA VAL A 121 0.32 6.65 3.84
C VAL A 121 1.12 5.91 4.89
N ARG A 122 1.98 5.00 4.41
CA ARG A 122 3.04 4.29 5.16
C ARG A 122 4.25 4.19 4.25
N VAL A 123 5.15 5.16 4.36
CA VAL A 123 6.19 5.42 3.34
C VAL A 123 7.56 5.41 3.98
N LEU A 124 8.53 4.87 3.25
CA LEU A 124 9.95 5.01 3.56
C LEU A 124 10.58 6.00 2.59
N ASP A 125 11.39 6.93 3.10
CA ASP A 125 12.18 7.85 2.28
C ASP A 125 13.65 7.49 2.32
N ASP A 126 14.16 7.11 1.15
CA ASP A 126 15.54 6.67 0.90
C ASP A 126 16.20 5.93 2.09
N PRO A 127 15.62 4.82 2.58
CA PRO A 127 16.17 4.12 3.72
C PRO A 127 17.50 3.47 3.34
N SER A 128 18.46 3.46 4.27
CA SER A 128 19.70 2.72 4.08
C SER A 128 19.42 1.24 3.75
N PRO A 129 20.30 0.55 2.99
CA PRO A 129 20.12 -0.86 2.67
C PRO A 129 19.90 -1.74 3.91
N ASP A 130 20.60 -1.43 5.00
CA ASP A 130 20.51 -2.16 6.26
C ASP A 130 19.16 -1.94 6.96
N LEU A 131 18.69 -0.69 7.04
CA LEU A 131 17.35 -0.39 7.59
C LEU A 131 16.25 -1.06 6.77
N LYS A 132 16.36 -0.99 5.44
CA LYS A 132 15.42 -1.65 4.52
C LYS A 132 15.40 -3.17 4.70
N ALA A 133 16.56 -3.80 4.90
CA ALA A 133 16.67 -5.23 5.17
C ALA A 133 16.08 -5.59 6.54
N ALA A 134 16.37 -4.81 7.57
CA ALA A 134 15.82 -4.99 8.91
C ALA A 134 14.29 -4.91 8.90
N ILE A 135 13.71 -3.87 8.29
CA ILE A 135 12.25 -3.73 8.17
C ILE A 135 11.65 -4.90 7.39
N ARG A 136 12.25 -5.32 6.27
CA ARG A 136 11.76 -6.52 5.54
C ARG A 136 11.76 -7.76 6.42
N SER A 137 12.79 -7.94 7.23
CA SER A 137 12.89 -9.09 8.14
C SER A 137 11.83 -9.03 9.23
N THR A 138 11.52 -7.86 9.80
CA THR A 138 10.56 -7.74 10.91
C THR A 138 9.11 -7.84 10.45
N ILE A 139 8.79 -7.43 9.23
CA ILE A 139 7.42 -7.51 8.69
C ILE A 139 7.11 -8.83 7.97
N ALA A 140 8.12 -9.69 7.71
CA ALA A 140 7.95 -10.93 6.95
C ALA A 140 6.89 -11.88 7.55
N ASP A 141 6.71 -11.87 8.87
CA ASP A 141 5.74 -12.70 9.59
C ASP A 141 4.37 -12.03 9.78
N VAL A 142 4.16 -10.84 9.21
CA VAL A 142 2.89 -10.12 9.24
C VAL A 142 2.16 -10.38 7.92
N PRO A 143 1.03 -11.11 7.94
CA PRO A 143 0.31 -11.47 6.71
C PRO A 143 -0.08 -10.25 5.89
N CYS A 144 0.00 -10.36 4.56
CA CYS A 144 -0.40 -9.32 3.61
C CYS A 144 0.35 -8.00 3.78
N THR A 145 1.61 -8.04 4.22
CA THR A 145 2.47 -6.84 4.34
C THR A 145 3.82 -7.05 3.67
N GLY A 146 4.38 -5.96 3.15
CA GLY A 146 5.68 -6.00 2.49
C GLY A 146 6.18 -4.60 2.14
N LEU A 147 7.49 -4.49 1.92
CA LEU A 147 8.06 -3.27 1.35
C LEU A 147 7.88 -3.28 -0.16
N PHE A 148 7.17 -2.28 -0.64
CA PHE A 148 6.82 -2.12 -2.04
C PHE A 148 7.33 -0.76 -2.58
N PRO A 149 7.84 -0.69 -3.82
CA PRO A 149 8.23 0.59 -4.41
C PRO A 149 7.02 1.53 -4.51
N TYR A 150 7.22 2.80 -4.12
CA TYR A 150 6.22 3.85 -4.32
C TYR A 150 6.37 4.47 -5.71
N GLY A 151 5.24 4.76 -6.36
CA GLY A 151 5.20 5.39 -7.68
C GLY A 151 5.01 4.42 -8.84
N THR A 152 5.42 4.86 -10.03
CA THR A 152 5.24 4.12 -11.28
C THR A 152 6.25 2.98 -11.38
N LEU A 153 5.74 1.76 -11.48
CA LEU A 153 6.53 0.54 -11.63
C LEU A 153 6.93 0.31 -13.09
N ALA A 154 6.02 0.61 -14.01
CA ALA A 154 6.23 0.53 -15.45
C ALA A 154 5.42 1.63 -16.14
N THR A 155 5.99 2.25 -17.17
CA THR A 155 5.28 3.22 -18.00
C THR A 155 5.69 3.11 -19.45
N TRP A 156 4.73 3.30 -20.34
CA TRP A 156 4.96 3.38 -21.77
C TRP A 156 3.83 4.14 -22.43
N THR A 157 4.00 4.47 -23.71
CA THR A 157 2.99 5.17 -24.49
C THR A 157 2.57 4.31 -25.66
N VAL A 158 1.26 4.19 -25.88
CA VAL A 158 0.67 3.57 -27.07
C VAL A 158 -0.18 4.63 -27.74
N ALA A 159 0.18 5.01 -28.97
CA ALA A 159 -0.39 6.16 -29.66
C ALA A 159 -0.31 7.44 -28.79
N ASP A 160 -1.44 7.96 -28.33
CA ASP A 160 -1.59 9.16 -27.50
C ASP A 160 -1.95 8.86 -26.03
N ILE A 161 -1.88 7.58 -25.63
CA ILE A 161 -2.21 7.11 -24.28
C ILE A 161 -0.93 6.70 -23.56
N ARG A 162 -0.58 7.42 -22.50
CA ARG A 162 0.43 7.02 -21.53
C ARG A 162 -0.18 6.02 -20.57
N VAL A 163 0.37 4.81 -20.57
CA VAL A 163 0.04 3.76 -19.61
C VAL A 163 1.00 3.88 -18.43
N GLU A 164 0.47 3.89 -17.22
CA GLU A 164 1.26 3.86 -15.98
C GLU A 164 0.75 2.74 -15.09
N LEU A 165 1.63 1.81 -14.76
CA LEU A 165 1.35 0.77 -13.79
C LEU A 165 1.91 1.21 -12.43
N THR A 166 1.03 1.29 -11.43
CA THR A 166 1.44 1.50 -10.03
C THR A 166 1.18 0.24 -9.21
N ALA A 167 1.53 0.30 -7.92
CA ALA A 167 1.25 -0.75 -6.96
C ALA A 167 -0.25 -1.03 -6.78
N GLU A 168 -1.09 -0.01 -6.94
CA GLU A 168 -2.53 -0.08 -6.62
C GLU A 168 -3.39 -0.17 -7.88
N GLU A 169 -2.95 0.44 -8.99
CA GLU A 169 -3.82 0.74 -10.12
C GLU A 169 -3.06 0.71 -11.46
N LEU A 170 -3.81 0.43 -12.52
CA LEU A 170 -3.43 0.72 -13.89
C LEU A 170 -4.03 2.06 -14.31
N TRP A 171 -3.18 3.01 -14.69
CA TRP A 171 -3.57 4.33 -15.17
C TRP A 171 -3.41 4.44 -16.69
N LEU A 172 -4.40 5.03 -17.35
CA LEU A 172 -4.38 5.42 -18.75
C LEU A 172 -4.56 6.95 -18.82
N VAL A 173 -3.53 7.65 -19.27
CA VAL A 173 -3.51 9.12 -19.35
C VAL A 173 -3.42 9.53 -20.82
N ARG A 174 -4.47 10.15 -21.34
CA ARG A 174 -4.50 10.69 -22.71
C ARG A 174 -3.76 12.02 -22.79
N ALA A 175 -3.26 12.35 -23.99
CA ALA A 175 -2.54 13.59 -24.24
C ALA A 175 -3.36 14.87 -23.97
N ASP A 176 -4.69 14.79 -24.03
CA ASP A 176 -5.62 15.88 -23.70
C ASP A 176 -5.86 16.05 -22.18
N GLY A 177 -5.23 15.20 -21.36
CA GLY A 177 -5.35 15.19 -19.90
C GLY A 177 -6.47 14.30 -19.37
N GLU A 178 -7.28 13.66 -20.23
CA GLU A 178 -8.26 12.68 -19.77
C GLU A 178 -7.53 11.49 -19.13
N THR A 179 -7.96 11.15 -17.90
CA THR A 179 -7.30 10.11 -17.11
C THR A 179 -8.32 9.07 -16.67
N GLN A 180 -7.98 7.79 -16.88
CA GLN A 180 -8.72 6.64 -16.42
C GLN A 180 -7.82 5.78 -15.55
N TRP A 181 -8.39 5.11 -14.54
CA TRP A 181 -7.65 4.21 -13.68
C TRP A 181 -8.47 2.97 -13.34
N TYR A 182 -7.78 1.85 -13.16
CA TYR A 182 -8.37 0.54 -12.95
C TYR A 182 -7.68 -0.13 -11.75
N PRO A 183 -8.40 -0.32 -10.62
CA PRO A 183 -7.85 -0.92 -9.40
C PRO A 183 -7.47 -2.39 -9.58
N HIS A 184 -6.27 -2.77 -9.14
CA HIS A 184 -5.77 -4.14 -9.23
C HIS A 184 -6.57 -5.14 -8.38
N ASP A 185 -7.26 -4.68 -7.33
CA ASP A 185 -8.15 -5.51 -6.50
C ASP A 185 -9.36 -6.07 -7.27
N THR A 186 -9.69 -5.45 -8.42
CA THR A 186 -10.72 -5.94 -9.32
C THR A 186 -10.18 -6.79 -10.46
N LEU A 187 -8.85 -6.89 -10.64
CA LEU A 187 -8.24 -7.71 -11.69
C LEU A 187 -8.39 -9.20 -11.34
N GLN A 188 -8.61 -10.06 -12.33
CA GLN A 188 -8.72 -11.52 -12.14
C GLN A 188 -7.50 -12.27 -12.65
N GLY A 189 -6.76 -11.69 -13.59
CA GLY A 189 -5.53 -12.30 -14.09
C GLY A 189 -4.88 -11.51 -15.21
N VAL A 190 -3.58 -11.77 -15.38
CA VAL A 190 -2.72 -11.21 -16.43
C VAL A 190 -2.06 -12.37 -17.16
N VAL A 191 -2.19 -12.40 -18.48
CA VAL A 191 -1.41 -13.31 -19.34
C VAL A 191 -0.41 -12.49 -20.13
N VAL A 192 0.87 -12.82 -19.99
CA VAL A 192 1.96 -12.24 -20.79
C VAL A 192 2.10 -13.10 -22.04
N ASP A 193 1.90 -12.53 -23.23
CA ASP A 193 2.15 -13.18 -24.52
C ASP A 193 3.34 -12.53 -25.23
N PRO A 194 4.55 -13.10 -25.10
CA PRO A 194 5.74 -12.59 -25.77
C PRO A 194 5.66 -12.66 -27.29
N ALA A 195 4.89 -13.61 -27.86
CA ALA A 195 4.84 -13.78 -29.31
C ALA A 195 4.07 -12.64 -30.00
N ALA A 196 3.10 -12.05 -29.30
CA ALA A 196 2.32 -10.92 -29.77
C ALA A 196 2.75 -9.57 -29.14
N CYS A 197 3.77 -9.58 -28.26
CA CYS A 197 4.19 -8.44 -27.46
C CYS A 197 3.01 -7.76 -26.74
N GLU A 198 2.21 -8.56 -26.02
CA GLU A 198 0.98 -8.10 -25.38
C GLU A 198 0.77 -8.62 -23.95
N LEU A 199 0.02 -7.84 -23.18
CA LEU A 199 -0.55 -8.26 -21.89
C LEU A 199 -2.05 -8.41 -22.04
N VAL A 200 -2.58 -9.60 -21.75
CA VAL A 200 -4.02 -9.88 -21.74
C VAL A 200 -4.54 -9.82 -20.32
N LEU A 201 -5.37 -8.81 -20.05
CA LEU A 201 -5.96 -8.54 -18.73
C LEU A 201 -7.37 -9.12 -18.66
N THR A 202 -7.66 -9.85 -17.58
CA THR A 202 -8.98 -10.42 -17.31
C THR A 202 -9.64 -9.67 -16.16
N TRP A 203 -10.78 -9.06 -16.43
CA TRP A 203 -11.59 -8.33 -15.45
C TRP A 203 -12.95 -9.02 -15.24
N PRO A 204 -13.60 -8.87 -14.08
CA PRO A 204 -14.93 -9.37 -13.83
C PRO A 204 -15.88 -8.83 -14.88
N ARG A 205 -16.56 -9.72 -15.60
CA ARG A 205 -17.71 -9.32 -16.42
C ARG A 205 -18.71 -8.67 -15.47
N ARG A 206 -19.19 -7.45 -15.80
CA ARG A 206 -20.29 -6.79 -15.08
C ARG A 206 -21.39 -7.83 -14.87
N ARG A 207 -21.54 -8.35 -13.64
CA ARG A 207 -22.78 -9.02 -13.25
C ARG A 207 -23.82 -7.92 -13.23
N ASP A 208 -24.92 -8.12 -13.94
CA ASP A 208 -26.15 -7.34 -13.79
C ASP A 208 -26.68 -7.49 -12.36
N GLY A 209 -26.04 -6.80 -11.41
CA GLY A 209 -26.42 -6.73 -10.00
C GLY A 209 -27.57 -5.76 -9.80
N ALA A 210 -28.63 -5.86 -10.61
CA ALA A 210 -29.86 -5.13 -10.41
C ALA A 210 -30.82 -5.96 -9.56
N SER A 211 -30.59 -6.04 -8.24
CA SER A 211 -31.63 -6.50 -7.32
C SER A 211 -31.57 -5.87 -5.91
N SER A 212 -31.03 -4.66 -5.76
CA SER A 212 -31.34 -3.84 -4.58
C SER A 212 -31.47 -2.36 -4.94
N SER A 213 -32.56 -1.74 -4.50
CA SER A 213 -32.91 -0.34 -4.75
C SER A 213 -31.95 0.66 -4.08
N LEU A 214 -31.14 0.20 -3.12
CA LEU A 214 -30.08 1.01 -2.48
C LEU A 214 -28.77 1.05 -3.28
N GLY A 215 -28.51 0.07 -4.15
CA GLY A 215 -27.34 0.08 -5.05
C GLY A 215 -27.42 1.13 -6.17
N ARG A 216 -28.63 1.65 -6.45
CA ARG A 216 -28.87 2.64 -7.52
C ARG A 216 -28.40 4.05 -7.21
N VAL A 217 -28.12 4.37 -5.94
CA VAL A 217 -27.72 5.71 -5.51
C VAL A 217 -26.20 5.83 -5.37
N VAL A 218 -25.53 4.77 -4.87
CA VAL A 218 -24.06 4.73 -4.79
C VAL A 218 -23.42 4.59 -6.19
N GLY A 219 -24.14 3.96 -7.15
CA GLY A 219 -23.67 3.85 -8.54
C GLY A 219 -23.54 5.19 -9.28
N ARG A 220 -24.33 6.21 -8.94
CA ARG A 220 -24.36 7.48 -9.70
C ARG A 220 -23.20 8.43 -9.43
N LEU A 221 -22.50 8.28 -8.30
CA LEU A 221 -21.25 9.02 -8.04
C LEU A 221 -20.04 8.36 -8.69
N LEU A 222 -20.15 7.07 -9.04
CA LEU A 222 -19.14 6.31 -9.77
C LEU A 222 -19.36 6.32 -11.29
N ASP A 223 -20.37 7.03 -11.80
CA ASP A 223 -20.74 7.10 -13.22
C ASP A 223 -19.77 7.92 -14.11
N ARG A 224 -18.64 8.39 -13.56
CA ARG A 224 -17.47 8.83 -14.34
C ARG A 224 -16.56 7.66 -14.78
N ARG A 225 -16.81 6.42 -14.34
CA ARG A 225 -16.13 5.16 -14.74
C ARG A 225 -16.52 4.66 -16.15
N LYS A 226 -16.46 5.51 -17.18
CA LYS A 226 -17.22 5.30 -18.43
C LYS A 226 -16.57 4.51 -19.57
N GLU A 227 -15.45 3.82 -19.38
CA GLU A 227 -14.97 2.84 -20.36
C GLU A 227 -14.73 1.47 -19.72
N SER A 228 -14.94 0.41 -20.49
CA SER A 228 -14.67 -0.96 -20.02
C SER A 228 -13.17 -1.09 -19.77
N PRO A 229 -12.75 -1.77 -18.68
CA PRO A 229 -11.33 -1.92 -18.40
C PRO A 229 -10.61 -2.58 -19.58
N PRO A 230 -9.36 -2.16 -19.88
CA PRO A 230 -8.65 -2.63 -21.06
C PRO A 230 -8.42 -4.12 -20.95
N ARG A 231 -8.74 -4.86 -22.03
CA ARG A 231 -8.47 -6.30 -22.11
C ARG A 231 -7.06 -6.58 -22.62
N PHE A 232 -6.49 -5.66 -23.40
CA PHE A 232 -5.18 -5.81 -24.01
C PHE A 232 -4.37 -4.55 -23.74
N LEU A 233 -3.11 -4.74 -23.40
CA LEU A 233 -2.11 -3.68 -23.44
C LEU A 233 -0.99 -4.10 -24.39
N HIS A 234 -0.47 -3.14 -25.15
CA HIS A 234 0.54 -3.37 -26.16
C HIS A 234 1.82 -2.60 -25.82
N PRO A 235 2.72 -3.18 -25.01
CA PRO A 235 4.09 -2.69 -24.90
C PRO A 235 4.74 -2.51 -26.28
N PRO A 236 5.54 -1.45 -26.49
CA PRO A 236 6.15 -1.16 -27.79
C PRO A 236 7.24 -2.16 -28.19
N ASP A 237 7.84 -2.84 -27.22
CA ASP A 237 8.92 -3.80 -27.40
C ASP A 237 8.98 -4.81 -26.25
N ASP A 238 9.80 -5.86 -26.45
CA ASP A 238 10.00 -6.94 -25.49
C ASP A 238 10.55 -6.44 -24.14
N ALA A 239 11.36 -5.38 -24.12
CA ALA A 239 11.94 -4.87 -22.88
C ALA A 239 10.86 -4.21 -22.01
N VAL A 240 9.95 -3.44 -22.61
CA VAL A 240 8.80 -2.86 -21.91
C VAL A 240 7.79 -3.95 -21.51
N LEU A 241 7.58 -4.97 -22.35
CA LEU A 241 6.74 -6.12 -21.99
C LEU A 241 7.26 -6.80 -20.74
N GLU A 242 8.56 -7.09 -20.69
CA GLU A 242 9.21 -7.71 -19.54
C GLU A 242 9.15 -6.83 -18.29
N ALA A 243 9.33 -5.51 -18.42
CA ALA A 243 9.19 -4.57 -17.31
C ALA A 243 7.76 -4.57 -16.75
N ALA A 244 6.75 -4.53 -17.63
CA ALA A 244 5.35 -4.55 -17.22
C ALA A 244 4.92 -5.92 -16.63
N ALA A 245 5.40 -7.04 -17.20
CA ALA A 245 5.20 -8.38 -16.66
C ALA A 245 5.81 -8.50 -15.26
N THR A 246 7.07 -8.11 -15.09
CA THR A 246 7.76 -8.10 -13.79
C THR A 246 7.03 -7.26 -12.76
N ALA A 247 6.45 -6.13 -13.18
CA ALA A 247 5.71 -5.26 -12.29
C ALA A 247 4.36 -5.86 -11.85
N TYR A 248 3.61 -6.52 -12.75
CA TYR A 248 2.41 -7.27 -12.35
C TYR A 248 2.73 -8.48 -11.47
N GLU A 249 3.83 -9.21 -11.76
CA GLU A 249 4.33 -10.30 -10.91
C GLU A 249 4.65 -9.78 -9.50
N LEU A 250 5.34 -8.62 -9.42
CA LEU A 250 5.64 -7.97 -8.16
C LEU A 250 4.36 -7.61 -7.39
N VAL A 251 3.37 -7.00 -8.05
CA VAL A 251 2.07 -6.64 -7.44
C VAL A 251 1.33 -7.90 -6.94
N ALA A 252 1.23 -8.95 -7.74
CA ALA A 252 0.55 -10.20 -7.37
C ALA A 252 1.24 -10.87 -6.17
N ASP A 253 2.55 -11.04 -6.22
CA ASP A 253 3.31 -11.79 -5.22
C ASP A 253 3.39 -11.06 -3.87
N ARG A 254 3.52 -9.73 -3.87
CA ARG A 254 3.85 -8.97 -2.65
C ARG A 254 2.70 -8.21 -2.02
N LEU A 255 1.61 -7.97 -2.74
CA LEU A 255 0.43 -7.28 -2.21
C LEU A 255 -0.76 -8.23 -1.98
N CYS A 256 -0.51 -9.55 -2.04
CA CYS A 256 -1.52 -10.61 -1.87
C CYS A 256 -2.79 -10.34 -2.67
N GLN A 257 -2.65 -9.81 -3.89
CA GLN A 257 -3.78 -9.56 -4.77
C GLN A 257 -4.28 -10.89 -5.34
N ASP A 258 -5.60 -11.03 -5.49
CA ASP A 258 -6.25 -12.29 -5.88
C ASP A 258 -6.04 -12.68 -7.35
N PHE A 259 -5.28 -11.90 -8.13
CA PHE A 259 -5.05 -12.15 -9.55
C PHE A 259 -3.74 -12.92 -9.81
N GLU A 260 -3.78 -13.82 -10.79
CA GLU A 260 -2.60 -14.61 -11.20
C GLU A 260 -1.92 -13.99 -12.42
N VAL A 261 -0.60 -13.98 -12.44
CA VAL A 261 0.21 -13.64 -13.62
C VAL A 261 0.74 -14.92 -14.26
N ARG A 262 0.42 -15.13 -15.54
CA ARG A 262 0.86 -16.31 -16.30
C ARG A 262 1.66 -15.86 -17.52
N ARG A 263 2.85 -16.46 -17.71
CA ARG A 263 3.60 -16.32 -18.95
C ARG A 263 3.19 -17.41 -19.92
N GLN A 264 2.72 -17.04 -21.11
CA GLN A 264 2.44 -18.00 -22.16
C GLN A 264 3.77 -18.57 -22.65
N ALA A 265 3.97 -19.89 -22.47
CA ALA A 265 5.13 -20.55 -23.06
C ALA A 265 5.05 -20.36 -24.58
N GLY A 266 6.08 -19.74 -25.15
CA GLY A 266 6.21 -19.66 -26.61
C GLY A 266 6.06 -21.07 -27.17
N VAL A 267 5.20 -21.25 -28.17
CA VAL A 267 5.16 -22.48 -28.95
C VAL A 267 6.51 -22.56 -29.66
N ALA A 268 7.50 -23.14 -28.97
CA ALA A 268 8.76 -23.51 -29.58
C ALA A 268 8.40 -24.36 -30.79
N ALA A 269 8.75 -23.86 -31.97
CA ALA A 269 8.44 -24.46 -33.24
C ALA A 269 8.71 -25.97 -33.20
N ARG A 270 7.65 -26.78 -33.13
CA ARG A 270 7.70 -28.17 -33.56
C ARG A 270 7.84 -28.14 -35.08
N VAL A 271 9.06 -27.92 -35.54
CA VAL A 271 9.47 -28.16 -36.91
C VAL A 271 10.56 -29.23 -36.88
N ARG A 272 10.15 -30.39 -37.38
CA ARG A 272 10.91 -31.51 -37.98
C ARG A 272 11.50 -32.58 -37.07
N GLY A 273 10.86 -33.73 -37.16
CA GLY A 273 11.46 -35.04 -37.43
C GLY A 273 10.45 -35.84 -38.23
#